data_AF-A0A7V4BV01-F1
#
_entry.id   AF-A0A7V4BV01-F1
#
_cell.length_a   1.000
_cell.length_b   1.000
_cell.length_c   1.000
_cell.angle_alpha   90.00
_cell.angle_beta   90.00
_cell.angle_gamma   90.00
#
_symmetry.space_group_name_H-M   'P 1'
#
loop_
_entity.id
_entity.type
_entity.pdbx_description
1 polymer ?
#
loop_
_entity_poly.entity_id
_entity_poly.type
_entity_poly.pdbx_seq_one_letter_code
_entity_poly.pdbx_strand_id
1 'polypeptide(L)' 'MIPEHQAVWNNCLKIIRDNVNEKSFKTWFEPIVPIKLENNVLTIQVPSPFFYEYLEEQYIDLLK' A
#
# COMPACT_ATOMS: atom_id res chain seq x y z
N MET A 1 4.59 -7.57 19.74
CA MET A 1 4.57 -8.34 18.48
C MET A 1 3.99 -7.44 17.41
N ILE A 2 4.65 -7.31 16.26
CA ILE A 2 4.09 -6.55 15.13
C ILE A 2 3.04 -7.46 14.46
N PRO A 3 1.82 -6.97 14.17
CA PRO A 3 0.83 -7.76 13.44
C PRO A 3 1.34 -8.20 12.06
N GLU A 4 1.00 -9.41 11.63
CA GLU A 4 1.49 -9.96 10.35
C GLU A 4 1.16 -9.07 9.15
N HIS A 5 -0.06 -8.52 9.10
CA HIS A 5 -0.48 -7.59 8.05
C HIS A 5 0.42 -6.35 7.97
N GLN A 6 0.89 -5.86 9.12
CA GLN A 6 1.79 -4.70 9.18
C GLN A 6 3.21 -5.06 8.74
N ALA A 7 3.69 -6.25 9.09
CA ALA A 7 4.98 -6.75 8.61
C ALA A 7 5.00 -6.94 7.09
N VAL A 8 3.93 -7.53 6.52
CA VAL A 8 3.80 -7.71 5.07
C VAL A 8 3.73 -6.37 4.35
N TRP A 9 2.87 -5.45 4.80
CA TRP A 9 2.77 -4.13 4.18
C TRP A 9 4.08 -3.34 4.26
N ASN A 10 4.79 -3.39 5.38
CA ASN A 10 6.11 -2.75 5.50
C ASN A 10 7.13 -3.30 4.50
N ASN A 11 7.04 -4.58 4.13
CA ASN A 11 7.88 -5.15 3.08
C ASN A 11 7.42 -4.69 1.69
N CYS A 12 6.11 -4.62 1.43
CA CYS A 12 5.56 -4.03 0.20
C CYS A 12 6.01 -2.57 0.04
N LEU A 13 5.93 -1.75 1.09
CA LEU A 13 6.34 -0.34 1.07
C LEU A 13 7.80 -0.15 0.69
N LYS A 14 8.71 -1.06 1.09
CA LYS A 14 10.12 -1.01 0.66
C LYS A 14 10.25 -1.17 -0.85
N ILE A 15 9.57 -2.17 -1.40
CA ILE A 15 9.57 -2.45 -2.85
C ILE A 15 8.94 -1.28 -3.60
N ILE A 16 7.77 -0.80 -3.15
CA ILE A 16 7.06 0.31 -3.78
C ILE A 16 7.93 1.56 -3.79
N ARG A 17 8.62 1.88 -2.68
CA ARG A 17 9.51 3.04 -2.58
C ARG A 17 10.64 3.03 -3.59
N ASP A 18 11.13 1.85 -3.97
CA ASP A 18 12.19 1.70 -4.99
C ASP A 18 11.63 1.82 -6.42
N ASN A 19 10.33 1.63 -6.61
CA ASN A 19 9.67 1.65 -7.91
C ASN A 19 8.95 2.98 -8.22
N VAL A 20 8.72 3.84 -7.22
CA VAL A 20 8.06 5.14 -7.39
C VAL A 20 8.92 6.27 -6.86
N ASN A 21 8.71 7.48 -7.38
CA ASN A 21 9.41 8.65 -6.85
C ASN A 21 8.97 8.96 -5.39
N GLU A 22 9.85 9.60 -4.62
CA GLU A 22 9.63 9.86 -3.19
C GLU A 22 8.35 10.67 -2.91
N LYS A 23 7.98 11.61 -3.79
CA LYS A 23 6.78 12.43 -3.64
C LYS A 23 5.51 11.58 -3.78
N SER A 24 5.45 10.73 -4.81
CA SER A 24 4.38 9.78 -5.03
C SER A 24 4.26 8.80 -3.87
N PHE A 25 5.39 8.27 -3.37
CA PHE A 25 5.41 7.37 -2.22
C PHE A 25 4.77 8.00 -0.98
N LYS A 26 5.26 9.18 -0.56
CA LYS A 26 4.77 9.88 0.64
C LYS A 26 3.32 10.31 0.52
N THR A 27 2.87 10.64 -0.69
CA THR A 27 1.51 11.13 -0.90
C THR A 27 0.51 9.97 -0.92
N TRP A 28 0.83 8.88 -1.63
CA TRP A 28 -0.15 7.84 -1.97
C TRP A 28 -0.02 6.58 -1.14
N PHE A 29 1.18 6.20 -0.71
CA PHE A 29 1.44 4.91 -0.07
C PHE A 29 1.73 5.02 1.43
N GLU A 30 2.44 6.07 1.86
CA GLU A 30 2.74 6.33 3.28
C GLU A 30 1.49 6.45 4.18
N PRO A 31 0.36 7.07 3.78
CA PRO A 31 -0.82 7.16 4.62
C PRO A 31 -1.71 5.91 4.59
N ILE A 32 -1.36 4.88 3.82
CA ILE A 32 -2.12 3.63 3.74
C ILE A 32 -1.83 2.76 4.97
N VAL A 33 -2.91 2.29 5.60
CA VAL A 33 -2.81 1.46 6.81
C VAL A 33 -3.28 0.03 6.50
N PRO A 34 -2.47 -1.00 6.74
CA PRO A 34 -2.91 -2.38 6.60
C PRO A 34 -3.85 -2.72 7.76
N ILE A 35 -5.01 -3.29 7.44
CA ILE A 35 -6.03 -3.62 8.45
C ILE A 35 -6.16 -5.12 8.72
N LYS A 36 -5.87 -5.94 7.70
CA LYS A 36 -6.09 -7.39 7.78
C LYS A 36 -5.21 -8.13 6.80
N LEU A 37 -4.78 -9.32 7.18
CA LEU A 37 -4.14 -10.28 6.29
C LEU A 37 -4.80 -11.64 6.55
N GLU A 38 -5.51 -12.16 5.55
CA GLU A 38 -6.15 -13.47 5.62
C GLU A 38 -6.07 -14.16 4.26
N ASN A 39 -5.74 -15.44 4.23
CA ASN A 39 -5.67 -16.24 2.99
C ASN A 39 -4.82 -15.58 1.89
N ASN A 40 -3.67 -14.99 2.26
CA ASN A 40 -2.81 -14.19 1.38
C ASN A 40 -3.46 -12.93 0.78
N VAL A 41 -4.63 -12.51 1.26
CA VAL A 41 -5.26 -11.25 0.89
C VAL A 41 -4.93 -10.22 1.96
N LEU A 42 -4.09 -9.25 1.59
CA LEU A 42 -3.81 -8.08 2.43
C LEU A 42 -4.88 -7.01 2.17
N THR A 43 -5.72 -6.75 3.17
CA THR A 43 -6.67 -5.65 3.13
C THR A 43 -6.00 -4.38 3.68
N ILE A 44 -6.04 -3.32 2.89
CA ILE A 44 -5.51 -2.01 3.23
C ILE A 44 -6.64 -0.98 3.33
N GLN A 45 -6.48 -0.01 4.22
CA GLN A 45 -7.34 1.15 4.35
C GLN A 45 -6.66 2.36 3.73
N VAL A 46 -7.40 3.07 2.88
CA VAL A 46 -6.97 4.33 2.29
C VAL A 46 -7.71 5.51 2.95
N PRO A 47 -7.11 6.73 2.96
CA PRO A 47 -7.72 7.89 3.61
C PRO A 47 -9.03 8.39 2.96
N SER A 48 -9.22 8.14 1.66
CA SER A 48 -10.33 8.69 0.88
C SER A 48 -10.58 7.86 -0.39
N PRO A 49 -11.79 7.86 -0.97
CA PRO A 49 -12.06 7.21 -2.26
C PRO A 49 -11.12 7.64 -3.39
N PHE A 50 -10.66 8.89 -3.41
CA PHE A 50 -9.71 9.37 -4.41
C PHE A 50 -8.38 8.62 -4.41
N PHE A 51 -7.94 8.11 -3.25
CA PHE A 51 -6.73 7.28 -3.19
C PHE A 51 -6.95 5.95 -3.89
N TYR A 52 -8.11 5.35 -3.69
CA TYR A 52 -8.46 4.09 -4.35
C TYR A 52 -8.42 4.26 -5.87
N GLU A 53 -9.13 5.26 -6.41
CA GLU A 53 -9.19 5.53 -7.84
C GLU A 53 -7.79 5.81 -8.43
N TYR A 54 -7.00 6.67 -7.77
CA TYR A 54 -5.67 7.01 -8.25
C TYR A 54 -4.69 5.83 -8.21
N LEU A 55 -4.74 5.00 -7.15
CA LEU A 55 -3.92 3.80 -7.05
C LEU A 55 -4.31 2.78 -8.13
N GLU A 56 -5.60 2.61 -8.42
CA GLU A 56 -6.10 1.73 -9.47
C GLU A 56 -5.70 2.21 -10.87
N GLU A 57 -5.73 3.52 -11.13
CA GLU A 57 -5.35 4.06 -12.44
C GLU A 57 -3.84 4.08 -12.66
N GLN A 58 -3.05 4.45 -11.64
CA GLN A 58 -1.62 4.73 -11.80
C GLN A 58 -0.71 3.60 -11.33
N TYR A 59 -1.16 2.76 -10.40
CA TYR A 59 -0.30 1.80 -9.69
C TYR A 59 -0.85 0.38 -9.63
N ILE A 60 -1.94 0.07 -10.36
CA ILE A 60 -2.50 -1.29 -10.37
C ILE A 60 -1.48 -2.33 -10.83
N ASP A 61 -0.62 -2.00 -11.79
CA ASP A 61 0.41 -2.91 -12.27
C ASP A 61 1.57 -3.09 -11.28
N LEU A 62 1.80 -2.11 -10.40
CA LEU A 62 2.76 -2.23 -9.30
C LEU A 62 2.19 -3.04 -8.13
N LEU A 63 0.87 -3.06 -7.98
CA LEU A 63 0.14 -3.77 -6.91
C LEU A 63 -0.29 -5.19 -7.30
N LYS A 64 -0.07 -5.62 -8.55
CA LYS A 64 -0.37 -6.96 -9.07
C LYS A 64 0.63 -8.02 -8.64
#